data_AF-A0A9X9F1S5-F1
#
_entry.id   AF-A0A9X9F1S5-F1
#
_cell.length_a   1.000
_cell.length_b   1.000
_cell.length_c   1.000
_cell.angle_alpha   90.00
_cell.angle_beta   90.00
_cell.angle_gamma   90.00
#
_symmetry.space_group_name_H-M   'P 1'
#
loop_
_entity.id
_entity.type
_entity.pdbx_description
1 polymer ?
#
loop_
_entity_poly.entity_id
_entity_poly.type
_entity_poly.pdbx_seq_one_letter_code
_entity_poly.pdbx_strand_id
1 'polypeptide(L)'
;SLIGFSGLEKGKNASSNMYEDSLLPNEWIGIVESNFYHVNMNFMEIMVSKDEKRMNDLIKEMDGIRKENDQLLKQFETKVISNKEKELYSKFHKAFN
;
A
#
# COMPACT_ATOMS: atom_id res chain seq x y z
N SER A 1 18.31 34.55 -3.03
CA SER A 1 17.10 35.32 -2.63
C SER A 1 16.15 34.41 -1.85
N LEU A 2 15.51 34.92 -0.80
CA LEU A 2 14.56 34.18 0.06
C LEU A 2 13.42 33.50 -0.73
N ILE A 3 12.98 34.13 -1.84
CA ILE A 3 11.94 33.62 -2.73
C ILE A 3 12.36 32.31 -3.42
N GLY A 4 13.62 32.22 -3.88
CA GLY A 4 14.14 31.01 -4.52
C GLY A 4 14.24 29.83 -3.56
N PHE A 5 14.64 30.09 -2.31
CA PHE A 5 14.70 29.06 -1.26
C PHE A 5 13.30 28.53 -0.90
N SER A 6 12.33 29.44 -0.68
CA SER A 6 10.94 29.05 -0.38
C SER A 6 10.30 28.25 -1.52
N GLY A 7 10.62 28.56 -2.78
CA GLY A 7 10.17 27.79 -3.94
C GLY A 7 10.70 26.36 -3.96
N LEU A 8 11.99 26.17 -3.69
CA LEU A 8 12.61 24.84 -3.63
C LEU A 8 12.04 23.98 -2.50
N GLU A 9 11.81 24.59 -1.33
CA GLU A 9 11.22 23.90 -0.19
C GLU A 9 9.79 23.44 -0.47
N LYS A 10 8.98 24.29 -1.12
CA LYS A 10 7.63 23.91 -1.60
C LYS A 10 7.68 22.78 -2.63
N GLY A 11 8.62 22.83 -3.58
CA GLY A 11 8.82 21.80 -4.58
C GLY A 11 9.17 20.45 -3.96
N LYS A 12 10.11 20.43 -3.01
CA LYS A 12 10.47 19.23 -2.24
C LYS A 12 9.27 18.62 -1.54
N ASN A 13 8.49 19.45 -0.83
CA ASN A 13 7.31 18.99 -0.11
C ASN A 13 6.24 18.42 -1.06
N ALA A 14 6.02 19.05 -2.22
CA ALA A 14 5.09 18.53 -3.23
C ALA A 14 5.53 17.16 -3.77
N SER A 15 6.82 16.98 -4.08
CA SER A 15 7.33 15.69 -4.54
C SER A 15 7.26 14.60 -3.48
N SER A 16 7.57 14.91 -2.23
CA SER A 16 7.46 13.95 -1.12
C SER A 16 6.02 13.53 -0.90
N ASN A 17 5.07 14.48 -0.90
CA ASN A 17 3.65 14.15 -0.75
C ASN A 17 3.12 13.31 -1.92
N MET A 18 3.53 13.60 -3.17
CA MET A 18 3.14 12.80 -4.32
C MET A 18 3.60 11.34 -4.19
N TYR A 19 4.83 11.13 -3.74
CA TYR A 19 5.36 9.80 -3.51
C TYR A 19 4.65 9.10 -2.34
N GLU A 20 4.63 9.74 -1.17
CA GLU A 20 4.18 9.13 0.08
C GLU A 20 2.67 8.99 0.21
N ASP A 21 1.90 9.96 -0.31
CA ASP A 21 0.45 10.03 -0.13
C ASP A 21 -0.32 9.47 -1.33
N SER A 22 0.33 9.33 -2.50
CA SER A 22 -0.33 8.84 -3.73
C SER A 22 0.34 7.60 -4.31
N LEU A 23 1.65 7.64 -4.61
CA LEU A 23 2.31 6.52 -5.30
C LEU A 23 2.42 5.27 -4.43
N LEU A 24 2.95 5.41 -3.20
CA LEU A 24 3.13 4.28 -2.29
C LEU A 24 1.82 3.54 -1.97
N PRO A 25 0.71 4.21 -1.59
CA PRO A 25 -0.56 3.52 -1.37
C PRO A 25 -1.09 2.79 -2.60
N ASN A 26 -0.93 3.36 -3.80
CA ASN A 26 -1.33 2.72 -5.05
C ASN A 26 -0.48 1.46 -5.34
N GLU A 27 0.83 1.54 -5.09
CA GLU A 27 1.73 0.40 -5.24
C GLU A 27 1.35 -0.74 -4.30
N TRP A 28 1.08 -0.45 -3.01
CA TRP A 28 0.66 -1.48 -2.05
C TRP A 28 -0.62 -2.21 -2.47
N ILE A 29 -1.63 -1.48 -2.93
CA ILE A 29 -2.87 -2.10 -3.44
C ILE A 29 -2.61 -2.88 -4.72
N GLY A 30 -1.77 -2.36 -5.63
CA GLY A 30 -1.38 -3.09 -6.84
C GLY A 30 -0.67 -4.41 -6.54
N ILE A 31 0.19 -4.44 -5.52
CA ILE A 31 0.84 -5.67 -5.05
C ILE A 31 -0.21 -6.65 -4.49
N VAL A 32 -1.15 -6.18 -3.65
CA VAL A 32 -2.22 -7.01 -3.10
C VAL A 32 -3.09 -7.62 -4.21
N GLU A 33 -3.44 -6.84 -5.24
CA GLU A 33 -4.17 -7.32 -6.42
C GLU A 33 -3.39 -8.39 -7.18
N SER A 34 -2.10 -8.16 -7.46
CA SER A 34 -1.24 -9.14 -8.12
C SER A 34 -1.16 -10.45 -7.33
N ASN A 35 -0.96 -10.33 -6.02
CA ASN A 35 -0.89 -11.45 -5.10
C ASN A 35 -2.18 -12.30 -5.11
N PHE A 36 -3.35 -11.69 -5.31
CA PHE A 36 -4.61 -12.43 -5.45
C PHE A 36 -4.59 -13.36 -6.67
N TYR A 37 -4.05 -12.91 -7.80
CA TYR A 37 -3.89 -13.77 -8.98
C TYR A 37 -2.89 -14.90 -8.74
N HIS A 38 -1.78 -14.63 -8.06
CA HIS A 38 -0.78 -15.65 -7.71
C HIS A 38 -1.36 -16.73 -6.81
N VAL A 39 -2.09 -16.36 -5.76
CA VAL A 39 -2.76 -17.30 -4.87
C VAL A 39 -3.79 -18.14 -5.62
N ASN A 40 -4.56 -17.55 -6.53
CA ASN A 40 -5.50 -18.30 -7.36
C ASN A 40 -4.80 -19.30 -8.28
N MET A 41 -3.67 -18.94 -8.90
CA MET A 41 -2.89 -19.87 -9.70
C MET A 41 -2.36 -21.04 -8.87
N ASN A 42 -1.81 -20.75 -7.68
CA ASN A 42 -1.32 -21.77 -6.76
C ASN A 42 -2.44 -22.71 -6.30
N PHE A 43 -3.62 -22.16 -5.99
CA PHE A 43 -4.81 -22.95 -5.66
C PHE A 43 -5.23 -23.86 -6.81
N MET A 44 -5.26 -23.35 -8.04
CA MET A 44 -5.60 -24.14 -9.22
C MET A 44 -4.60 -25.28 -9.47
N GLU A 45 -3.31 -25.07 -9.22
CA GLU A 45 -2.29 -26.11 -9.31
C GLU A 45 -2.51 -27.20 -8.25
N ILE A 46 -2.81 -26.83 -7.01
CA ILE A 46 -3.12 -27.77 -5.93
C ILE A 46 -4.30 -28.68 -6.30
N MET A 47 -5.35 -28.13 -6.92
CA MET A 47 -6.56 -28.89 -7.28
C MET A 47 -6.32 -30.02 -8.29
N VAL A 48 -5.24 -29.95 -9.08
CA VAL A 48 -4.95 -30.93 -10.14
C VAL A 48 -3.67 -31.75 -9.90
N SER A 49 -2.84 -31.32 -8.94
CA SER A 49 -1.57 -31.97 -8.63
C SER A 49 -1.76 -33.30 -7.90
N LYS A 50 -0.82 -34.22 -8.11
CA LYS A 50 -0.67 -35.46 -7.33
C LYS A 50 0.61 -35.48 -6.50
N ASP A 51 1.44 -34.43 -6.63
CA ASP A 51 2.70 -34.30 -5.91
C ASP A 51 2.44 -33.60 -4.56
N GLU A 52 2.41 -34.39 -3.49
CA GLU A 52 2.19 -33.90 -2.12
C GLU A 52 3.24 -32.90 -1.65
N LYS A 53 4.50 -33.06 -2.07
CA LYS A 53 5.56 -32.12 -1.71
C LYS A 53 5.28 -30.76 -2.35
N ARG A 54 4.97 -30.76 -3.65
CA ARG A 54 4.63 -29.53 -4.38
C ARG A 54 3.39 -28.85 -3.80
N MET A 55 2.34 -29.61 -3.47
CA MET A 55 1.14 -29.04 -2.84
C MET A 55 1.47 -28.35 -1.50
N ASN A 56 2.30 -28.98 -0.66
CA ASN A 56 2.71 -28.38 0.61
C ASN A 56 3.57 -27.12 0.43
N ASP A 57 4.42 -27.08 -0.59
CA ASP A 57 5.22 -25.89 -0.90
C ASP A 57 4.33 -24.73 -1.38
N LEU A 58 3.33 -25.00 -2.22
CA LEU A 58 2.33 -24.02 -2.67
C LEU A 58 1.49 -23.46 -1.52
N ILE A 59 1.06 -24.31 -0.57
CA ILE A 59 0.33 -23.87 0.62
C ILE A 59 1.18 -22.91 1.45
N LYS A 60 2.46 -23.22 1.66
CA LYS A 60 3.38 -22.32 2.38
C LYS A 60 3.57 -20.99 1.66
N GLU A 61 3.66 -21.02 0.33
CA GLU A 61 3.76 -19.81 -0.49
C GLU A 61 2.51 -18.93 -0.34
N MET A 62 1.31 -19.54 -0.44
CA MET A 62 0.04 -18.84 -0.22
C MET A 62 -0.06 -18.23 1.18
N ASP A 63 0.40 -18.93 2.22
CA ASP A 63 0.46 -18.41 3.59
C ASP A 63 1.44 -17.23 3.73
N GLY A 64 2.56 -17.26 3.01
CA GLY A 64 3.53 -16.16 2.95
C GLY A 64 2.92 -14.91 2.32
N ILE A 65 2.31 -15.07 1.13
CA ILE A 65 1.62 -14.01 0.40
C ILE A 65 0.50 -13.39 1.24
N ARG A 66 -0.27 -14.22 1.95
CA ARG A 66 -1.32 -13.71 2.86
C ARG A 66 -0.75 -12.78 3.93
N LYS A 67 0.35 -13.16 4.58
CA LYS A 67 0.99 -12.34 5.62
C LYS A 67 1.52 -11.02 5.07
N GLU A 68 2.06 -11.04 3.86
CA GLU A 68 2.50 -9.82 3.16
C GLU A 68 1.31 -8.90 2.87
N ASN A 69 0.22 -9.46 2.32
CA ASN A 69 -1.01 -8.70 2.05
C ASN A 69 -1.58 -8.07 3.32
N ASP A 70 -1.64 -8.81 4.43
CA ASP A 70 -2.11 -8.29 5.72
C ASP A 70 -1.27 -7.08 6.19
N GLN A 71 0.05 -7.10 5.96
CA GLN A 71 0.94 -5.99 6.30
C GLN A 71 0.70 -4.77 5.39
N LEU A 72 0.60 -4.98 4.07
CA LEU A 72 0.36 -3.92 3.09
C LEU A 72 -0.99 -3.24 3.30
N LEU A 73 -2.04 -4.02 3.55
CA LEU A 73 -3.38 -3.50 3.85
C LEU A 73 -3.38 -2.65 5.12
N LYS A 74 -2.68 -3.11 6.17
CA LYS A 74 -2.53 -2.33 7.41
C LYS A 74 -1.81 -1.00 7.17
N GLN A 75 -0.75 -1.01 6.36
CA GLN A 75 -0.03 0.21 5.99
C GLN A 75 -0.92 1.18 5.22
N PHE A 76 -1.67 0.66 4.24
CA PHE A 76 -2.62 1.42 3.44
C PHE A 76 -3.70 2.08 4.31
N GLU A 77 -4.37 1.30 5.16
CA GLU A 77 -5.43 1.79 6.05
C GLU A 77 -4.92 2.88 6.99
N THR A 78 -3.76 2.66 7.61
CA THR A 78 -3.14 3.64 8.51
C THR A 78 -2.86 4.96 7.78
N LYS A 79 -2.37 4.89 6.55
CA LYS A 79 -2.08 6.08 5.73
C LYS A 79 -3.36 6.82 5.34
N VAL A 80 -4.40 6.10 4.91
CA VAL A 80 -5.71 6.69 4.56
C VAL A 80 -6.33 7.41 5.76
N ILE A 81 -6.28 6.79 6.95
CA ILE A 81 -6.77 7.40 8.19
C ILE A 81 -6.01 8.71 8.50
N SER A 82 -4.68 8.68 8.45
CA SER A 82 -3.85 9.87 8.72
C SER A 82 -4.16 11.02 7.76
N ASN A 83 -4.38 10.72 6.47
CA ASN A 83 -4.73 11.74 5.48
C ASN A 83 -6.11 12.35 5.77
N LYS A 84 -7.09 11.53 6.20
CA LYS A 84 -8.42 12.01 6.62
C LYS A 84 -8.36 12.88 7.86
N GLU A 85 -7.55 12.53 8.85
CA GLU A 85 -7.33 13.35 10.06
C GLU A 85 -6.72 14.71 9.72
N LYS A 86 -5.70 14.74 8.85
CA LYS A 86 -5.11 16.00 8.34
C LYS A 86 -6.17 16.88 7.67
N GLU A 87 -7.06 16.29 6.87
CA GLU A 87 -8.13 17.02 6.20
C GLU A 87 -9.14 17.60 7.21
N LEU A 88 -9.56 16.81 8.20
CA LEU A 88 -10.48 17.26 9.26
C LEU A 88 -9.88 18.41 10.09
N TYR A 89 -8.60 18.29 10.49
CA TYR A 89 -7.91 19.35 11.22
C TYR A 89 -7.79 20.64 10.38
N SER A 90 -7.45 20.53 9.10
CA SER A 90 -7.38 21.68 8.20
C SER A 90 -8.72 22.40 8.07
N LYS A 91 -9.83 21.64 7.96
CA LYS A 91 -11.19 22.21 7.93
C LYS A 91 -11.54 22.92 9.24
N PHE A 92 -11.24 22.31 10.38
CA PHE A 92 -11.43 22.93 11.70
C PHE A 92 -10.63 24.24 11.81
N HIS A 93 -9.33 24.21 11.51
CA HIS A 93 -8.48 25.39 11.61
C HIS A 93 -8.97 26.56 10.75
N LYS A 94 -9.42 26.29 9.51
CA LYS A 94 -9.99 27.32 8.61
C LYS A 94 -11.33 27.90 9.09
N ALA A 95 -12.09 27.14 9.87
CA ALA A 95 -13.39 27.57 10.36
C ALA A 95 -13.30 28.40 11.64
N PHE A 96 -12.21 28.26 12.40
CA PHE A 96 -12.06 28.82 13.74
C PHE A 96 -10.83 29.74 13.92
N ASN A 97 -10.04 29.98 12.87
CA ASN A 97 -9.00 31.02 12.79
C ASN A 97 -9.17 31.83 11.50
#